data_AF-A0A7S2NQV3-F1
#
_entry.id   AF-A0A7S2NQV3-F1
#
_cell.length_a   1.000
_cell.length_b   1.000
_cell.length_c   1.000
_cell.angle_alpha   90.00
_cell.angle_beta   90.00
_cell.angle_gamma   90.00
#
_symmetry.space_group_name_H-M   'P 1'
#
loop_
_entity.id
_entity.type
_entity.pdbx_description
1 polymer ?
#
loop_
_entity_poly.entity_id
_entity_poly.type
_entity_poly.pdbx_seq_one_letter_code
_entity_poly.pdbx_strand_id
1 'polypeptide(L)'
;VGMFVVKVGGPAYRIGMGGGAASSMVQGDNAAELDFNAVQRGDAEMEQKVNRVIRACVEMGAANPIVSLHDQGAGGNCNVVKEIVYPSGAKIEIRNVLVGDDTLSVLEIWGAEYQENDCLLLRPQDRALFEAMCARECVPCSFIGEIDGSGLIVVHDSQDGSTPVNLNLDQVLGDMPAKTFVDSHVDPVVRPLDIPAHLTVRAALERVLRLVAVCSKRFLTTKVDRSVTGLVA
;
A
#
# COMPACT_ATOMS: atom_id res chain seq x y z
N VAL A 1 12.49 0.99 -21.78
CA VAL A 1 13.05 2.36 -21.90
C VAL A 1 12.03 3.23 -22.60
N GLY A 2 11.84 4.47 -22.14
CA GLY A 2 10.89 5.45 -22.66
C GLY A 2 9.45 5.28 -22.18
N MET A 3 9.16 4.36 -21.27
CA MET A 3 7.82 4.25 -20.65
C MET A 3 7.68 5.31 -19.56
N PHE A 4 6.49 5.88 -19.43
CA PHE A 4 6.16 6.79 -18.35
C PHE A 4 5.97 6.03 -17.04
N VAL A 5 6.49 6.59 -15.96
CA VAL A 5 6.18 6.22 -14.58
C VAL A 5 5.06 7.14 -14.10
N VAL A 6 3.90 6.56 -13.77
CA VAL A 6 2.67 7.32 -13.53
C VAL A 6 2.09 6.95 -12.16
N LYS A 7 1.72 7.97 -11.39
CA LYS A 7 0.95 7.81 -10.15
C LYS A 7 -0.52 8.08 -10.45
N VAL A 8 -1.42 7.24 -9.96
CA VAL A 8 -2.88 7.43 -10.10
C VAL A 8 -3.53 7.32 -8.74
N GLY A 9 -4.41 8.27 -8.40
CA GLY A 9 -5.14 8.26 -7.13
C GLY A 9 -5.01 9.56 -6.33
N GLY A 10 -5.13 9.44 -5.01
CA GLY A 10 -5.20 10.55 -4.07
C GLY A 10 -3.90 11.36 -3.97
N PRO A 11 -3.98 12.64 -3.55
CA PRO A 11 -2.80 13.48 -3.36
C PRO A 11 -1.99 13.06 -2.12
N ALA A 12 -0.69 13.31 -2.15
CA ALA A 12 0.22 12.99 -1.05
C ALA A 12 -0.04 13.88 0.18
N TYR A 13 -0.07 13.25 1.35
CA TYR A 13 -0.13 13.87 2.67
C TYR A 13 0.91 13.23 3.59
N ARG A 14 1.25 13.90 4.71
CA ARG A 14 2.18 13.38 5.73
C ARG A 14 1.53 12.27 6.56
N ILE A 15 1.29 11.12 5.94
CA ILE A 15 0.62 9.95 6.54
C ILE A 15 1.59 8.78 6.53
N GLY A 16 1.62 8.00 7.62
CA GLY A 16 2.33 6.72 7.63
C GLY A 16 3.85 6.80 7.48
N MET A 17 4.48 7.92 7.86
CA MET A 17 5.94 8.05 7.74
C MET A 17 6.65 6.97 8.57
N GLY A 18 7.30 6.02 7.87
CA GLY A 18 7.98 4.89 8.50
C GLY A 18 7.06 3.81 9.06
N GLY A 19 5.82 3.70 8.57
CA GLY A 19 4.84 2.71 9.02
C GLY A 19 5.36 1.28 8.94
N GLY A 20 6.06 0.91 7.85
CA GLY A 20 6.68 -0.42 7.73
C GLY A 20 7.72 -0.76 8.82
N ALA A 21 8.45 0.25 9.33
CA ALA A 21 9.37 0.05 10.44
C ALA A 21 8.62 -0.05 11.78
N ALA A 22 7.59 0.78 11.97
CA ALA A 22 6.75 0.75 13.17
C ALA A 22 5.98 -0.58 13.33
N SER A 23 5.48 -1.16 12.24
CA SER A 23 4.80 -2.47 12.25
C SER A 23 5.74 -3.64 12.56
N SER A 24 7.05 -3.42 12.50
CA SER A 24 8.08 -4.43 12.78
C SER A 24 8.50 -4.47 14.26
N MET A 25 7.91 -3.64 15.12
CA MET A 25 8.22 -3.51 16.55
C MET A 25 7.12 -4.07 17.45
N VAL A 26 7.49 -4.51 18.65
CA VAL A 26 6.55 -4.99 19.68
C VAL A 26 5.72 -3.81 20.21
N GLN A 27 4.39 -3.94 20.22
CA GLN A 27 3.46 -2.92 20.71
C GLN A 27 3.57 -2.75 22.24
N GLY A 28 3.57 -1.51 22.74
CA GLY A 28 3.35 -1.22 24.17
C GLY A 28 4.15 -0.08 24.79
N ASP A 29 5.34 0.25 24.27
CA ASP A 29 6.28 1.24 24.86
C ASP A 29 6.76 2.30 23.84
N ASN A 30 5.95 2.63 22.83
CA ASN A 30 6.35 3.54 21.76
C ASN A 30 6.29 5.02 22.21
N ALA A 31 7.26 5.82 21.78
CA ALA A 31 7.23 7.27 21.93
C ALA A 31 6.03 7.87 21.15
N ALA A 32 5.38 8.91 21.69
CA ALA A 32 4.14 9.48 21.13
C ALA A 32 4.24 9.91 19.64
N GLU A 33 5.43 10.30 19.16
CA GLU A 33 5.64 10.63 17.75
C GLU A 33 5.48 9.41 16.81
N LEU A 34 5.87 8.21 17.25
CA LEU A 34 5.65 6.97 16.49
C LEU A 34 4.15 6.62 16.40
N ASP A 35 3.37 7.06 17.40
CA ASP A 35 1.93 6.80 17.48
C ASP A 35 1.15 7.65 16.46
N PHE A 36 1.55 8.91 16.23
CA PHE A 36 0.94 9.74 15.17
C PHE A 36 1.22 9.20 13.77
N ASN A 37 2.44 8.70 13.50
CA ASN A 37 2.76 8.08 12.22
C ASN A 37 2.00 6.77 11.99
N ALA A 38 1.51 6.11 13.05
CA ALA A 38 0.69 4.91 12.94
C ALA A 38 -0.78 5.21 12.58
N VAL A 39 -1.23 6.47 12.67
CA VAL A 39 -2.61 6.85 12.31
C VAL A 39 -2.75 6.90 10.80
N GLN A 40 -3.54 5.96 10.27
CA GLN A 40 -3.88 5.87 8.86
C GLN A 40 -5.13 6.67 8.52
N ARG A 41 -5.28 7.04 7.24
CA ARG A 41 -6.45 7.74 6.71
C ARG A 41 -6.79 7.17 5.35
N GLY A 42 -7.95 6.52 5.24
CA GLY A 42 -8.48 6.04 3.97
C GLY A 42 -9.62 6.90 3.42
N ASP A 43 -9.75 6.90 2.10
CA ASP A 43 -10.80 7.48 1.28
C ASP A 43 -11.30 6.44 0.26
N ALA A 44 -12.23 5.58 0.69
CA ALA A 44 -12.77 4.51 -0.15
C ALA A 44 -13.45 5.00 -1.45
N GLU A 45 -13.83 6.28 -1.54
CA GLU A 45 -14.39 6.85 -2.77
C GLU A 45 -13.31 7.12 -3.81
N MET A 46 -12.15 7.65 -3.39
CA MET A 46 -10.97 7.78 -4.24
C MET A 46 -10.53 6.43 -4.78
N GLU A 47 -10.43 5.41 -3.92
CA GLU A 47 -10.07 4.05 -4.32
C GLU A 47 -11.05 3.49 -5.35
N GLN A 48 -12.34 3.77 -5.18
CA GLN A 48 -13.34 3.31 -6.13
C GLN A 48 -13.20 4.00 -7.50
N LYS A 49 -12.77 5.28 -7.56
CA LYS A 49 -12.47 5.97 -8.82
C LYS A 49 -11.25 5.37 -9.51
N VAL A 50 -10.18 5.09 -8.75
CA VAL A 50 -8.99 4.37 -9.24
C VAL A 50 -9.39 3.03 -9.86
N ASN A 51 -10.18 2.24 -9.12
CA ASN A 51 -10.69 0.94 -9.59
C ASN A 51 -11.52 1.03 -10.88
N ARG A 52 -12.31 2.09 -11.08
CA ARG A 52 -13.06 2.29 -12.33
C ARG A 52 -12.14 2.55 -13.52
N VAL A 53 -11.07 3.32 -13.35
CA VAL A 53 -10.07 3.55 -14.41
C VAL A 53 -9.34 2.26 -14.74
N ILE A 54 -8.86 1.53 -13.73
CA ILE A 54 -8.16 0.26 -13.93
C ILE A 54 -9.08 -0.74 -14.63
N ARG A 55 -10.34 -0.85 -14.17
CA ARG A 55 -11.34 -1.71 -14.80
C ARG A 55 -11.56 -1.34 -16.27
N ALA A 56 -11.72 -0.05 -16.59
CA ALA A 56 -11.87 0.39 -17.96
C ALA A 56 -10.65 0.00 -18.83
N CYS A 57 -9.43 0.13 -18.30
CA CYS A 57 -8.21 -0.30 -18.99
C CYS A 57 -8.19 -1.82 -19.23
N VAL A 58 -8.57 -2.63 -18.23
CA VAL A 58 -8.61 -4.09 -18.34
C VAL A 58 -9.70 -4.55 -19.32
N GLU A 59 -10.87 -3.93 -19.30
CA GLU A 59 -12.00 -4.27 -20.19
C GLU A 59 -11.69 -3.98 -21.68
N MET A 60 -10.64 -3.21 -22.00
CA MET A 60 -10.13 -3.04 -23.37
C MET A 60 -9.38 -4.26 -23.93
N GLY A 61 -9.08 -5.27 -23.10
CA GLY A 61 -8.39 -6.48 -23.51
C GLY A 61 -7.01 -6.19 -24.11
N ALA A 62 -6.80 -6.54 -25.38
CA ALA A 62 -5.51 -6.35 -26.05
C ALA A 62 -5.09 -4.87 -26.20
N ALA A 63 -6.04 -3.93 -26.06
CA ALA A 63 -5.78 -2.50 -26.11
C ALA A 63 -5.57 -1.87 -24.71
N ASN A 64 -5.37 -2.68 -23.67
CA ASN A 64 -5.06 -2.18 -22.33
C ASN A 64 -3.78 -1.32 -22.34
N PRO A 65 -3.86 -0.03 -21.95
CA PRO A 65 -2.69 0.87 -21.94
C PRO A 65 -1.69 0.55 -20.81
N ILE A 66 -2.12 -0.14 -19.75
CA ILE A 66 -1.30 -0.45 -18.57
C ILE A 66 -0.33 -1.57 -18.91
N VAL A 67 0.98 -1.28 -18.85
CA VAL A 67 2.05 -2.27 -19.04
C VAL A 67 2.34 -3.00 -17.73
N SER A 68 2.38 -2.26 -16.63
CA SER A 68 2.58 -2.76 -15.27
C SER A 68 1.83 -1.85 -14.30
N LEU A 69 1.35 -2.42 -13.19
CA LEU A 69 0.68 -1.72 -12.11
C LEU A 69 1.16 -2.30 -10.79
N HIS A 70 1.39 -1.45 -9.80
CA HIS A 70 1.74 -1.85 -8.45
C HIS A 70 1.07 -0.92 -7.44
N ASP A 71 0.54 -1.48 -6.35
CA ASP A 71 -0.06 -0.72 -5.27
C ASP A 71 0.98 0.06 -4.45
N GLN A 72 0.59 1.21 -3.91
CA GLN A 72 1.40 1.91 -2.91
C GLN A 72 1.00 1.49 -1.50
N GLY A 73 1.90 0.78 -0.82
CA GLY A 73 1.75 0.44 0.58
C GLY A 73 2.90 0.98 1.43
N ALA A 74 3.52 0.09 2.21
CA ALA A 74 4.60 0.43 3.11
C ALA A 74 5.80 1.02 2.37
N GLY A 75 6.39 2.08 2.94
CA GLY A 75 7.46 2.85 2.32
C GLY A 75 7.02 3.77 1.17
N GLY A 76 5.73 3.83 0.81
CA GLY A 76 5.21 4.83 -0.12
C GLY A 76 5.88 4.79 -1.51
N ASN A 77 6.14 5.97 -2.06
CA ASN A 77 6.86 6.12 -3.33
C ASN A 77 8.27 5.51 -3.29
N CYS A 78 8.94 5.53 -2.12
CA CYS A 78 10.24 4.89 -1.97
C CYS A 78 10.14 3.43 -2.39
N ASN A 79 9.11 2.69 -1.98
CA ASN A 79 9.02 1.28 -2.31
C ASN A 79 8.49 1.07 -3.73
N VAL A 80 7.25 1.49 -3.98
CA VAL A 80 6.51 1.15 -5.20
C VAL A 80 7.22 1.62 -6.47
N VAL A 81 7.84 2.81 -6.45
CA VAL A 81 8.52 3.34 -7.63
C VAL A 81 9.82 2.60 -7.88
N LYS A 82 10.60 2.24 -6.86
CA LYS A 82 11.82 1.44 -7.05
C LYS A 82 11.50 0.04 -7.58
N GLU A 83 10.48 -0.61 -7.04
CA GLU A 83 10.08 -1.95 -7.44
C GLU A 83 9.57 -1.99 -8.88
N ILE A 84 8.70 -1.06 -9.28
CA ILE A 84 8.10 -1.09 -10.63
C ILE A 84 9.09 -0.74 -11.74
N VAL A 85 10.14 0.03 -11.44
CA VAL A 85 11.16 0.42 -12.42
C VAL A 85 12.37 -0.52 -12.44
N TYR A 86 12.46 -1.47 -11.49
CA TYR A 86 13.50 -2.49 -11.46
C TYR A 86 13.39 -3.46 -12.65
N PRO A 87 14.51 -3.89 -13.28
CA PRO A 87 15.90 -3.44 -13.11
C PRO A 87 16.28 -2.26 -14.01
N SER A 88 15.33 -1.71 -14.76
CA SER A 88 15.62 -0.74 -15.83
C SER A 88 16.07 0.62 -15.33
N GLY A 89 15.65 1.05 -14.14
CA GLY A 89 15.92 2.41 -13.65
C GLY A 89 14.98 3.46 -14.24
N ALA A 90 14.94 4.62 -13.59
CA ALA A 90 14.11 5.74 -13.97
C ALA A 90 14.65 7.07 -13.42
N LYS A 91 14.30 8.15 -14.13
CA LYS A 91 14.42 9.52 -13.63
C LYS A 91 13.05 10.04 -13.25
N ILE A 92 12.92 10.47 -12.01
CA ILE A 92 11.70 10.98 -11.39
C ILE A 92 11.88 12.46 -11.08
N GLU A 93 10.90 13.27 -11.42
CA GLU A 93 10.75 14.64 -10.94
C GLU A 93 9.79 14.64 -9.76
N ILE A 94 10.30 14.90 -8.55
CA ILE A 94 9.49 14.82 -7.32
C ILE A 94 8.35 15.83 -7.32
N ARG A 95 8.54 16.99 -7.97
CA ARG A 95 7.53 18.07 -8.02
C ARG A 95 6.38 17.77 -8.98
N ASN A 96 6.43 16.67 -9.73
CA ASN A 96 5.29 16.18 -10.50
C ASN A 96 4.34 15.29 -9.67
N VAL A 97 4.75 14.85 -8.48
CA VAL A 97 3.85 14.15 -7.55
C VAL A 97 2.78 15.13 -7.08
N LEU A 98 1.52 14.72 -7.18
CA LEU A 98 0.42 15.53 -6.67
C LEU A 98 0.47 15.56 -5.14
N VAL A 99 0.64 16.76 -4.58
CA VAL A 99 0.64 17.00 -3.13
C VAL A 99 -0.68 17.62 -2.69
N GLY A 100 -1.17 17.19 -1.53
CA GLY A 100 -2.36 17.76 -0.88
C GLY A 100 -2.00 18.72 0.26
N ASP A 101 -0.72 18.80 0.59
CA ASP A 101 -0.13 19.68 1.61
C ASP A 101 1.19 20.24 1.06
N ASP A 102 1.24 21.54 0.81
CA ASP A 102 2.41 22.22 0.23
C ASP A 102 3.58 22.34 1.22
N THR A 103 3.38 21.97 2.50
CA THR A 103 4.45 22.00 3.52
C THR A 103 5.33 20.76 3.52
N LEU A 104 4.99 19.75 2.69
CA LEU A 104 5.74 18.50 2.61
C LEU A 104 7.17 18.72 2.09
N SER A 105 8.12 18.18 2.84
CA SER A 105 9.50 18.02 2.38
C SER A 105 9.61 16.93 1.31
N VAL A 106 10.72 16.90 0.56
CA VAL A 106 10.99 15.85 -0.43
C VAL A 106 10.98 14.45 0.21
N LEU A 107 11.53 14.33 1.42
CA LEU A 107 11.52 13.07 2.16
C LEU A 107 10.09 12.58 2.40
N GLU A 108 9.15 13.49 2.67
CA GLU A 108 7.76 13.11 2.95
C GLU A 108 6.97 12.84 1.69
N ILE A 109 7.18 13.62 0.62
CA ILE A 109 6.57 13.30 -0.69
C ILE A 109 7.03 11.91 -1.16
N TRP A 110 8.30 11.58 -0.92
CA TRP A 110 8.88 10.31 -1.34
C TRP A 110 8.58 9.14 -0.38
N GLY A 111 8.50 9.39 0.93
CA GLY A 111 8.42 8.35 1.96
C GLY A 111 7.05 8.14 2.61
N ALA A 112 6.08 9.03 2.40
CA ALA A 112 4.77 8.91 3.02
C ALA A 112 3.96 7.75 2.44
N GLU A 113 3.21 7.07 3.31
CA GLU A 113 2.33 5.94 3.02
C GLU A 113 0.87 6.43 2.89
N TYR A 114 0.68 7.50 2.11
CA TYR A 114 -0.66 8.02 1.80
C TYR A 114 -1.46 6.99 0.99
N GLN A 115 -2.76 6.92 1.26
CA GLN A 115 -3.64 5.88 0.77
C GLN A 115 -4.22 6.19 -0.62
N GLU A 116 -4.87 5.17 -1.19
CA GLU A 116 -5.57 5.20 -2.49
C GLU A 116 -4.72 5.70 -3.65
N ASN A 117 -3.53 5.10 -3.82
CA ASN A 117 -2.64 5.47 -4.89
C ASN A 117 -1.84 4.28 -5.44
N ASP A 118 -1.76 4.18 -6.77
CA ASP A 118 -1.01 3.13 -7.47
C ASP A 118 0.11 3.74 -8.33
N CYS A 119 1.12 2.94 -8.65
CA CYS A 119 2.15 3.26 -9.62
C CYS A 119 1.97 2.41 -10.88
N LEU A 120 2.15 3.01 -12.05
CA LEU A 120 1.89 2.41 -13.35
C LEU A 120 3.06 2.63 -14.30
N LEU A 121 3.23 1.71 -15.25
CA LEU A 121 4.01 1.95 -16.45
C LEU A 121 3.09 2.05 -17.67
N LEU A 122 3.22 3.16 -18.41
CA LEU A 122 2.50 3.40 -19.65
C LEU A 122 3.47 3.64 -20.80
N ARG A 123 3.11 3.18 -22.01
CA ARG A 123 3.88 3.55 -23.21
C ARG A 123 3.54 4.98 -23.62
N PRO A 124 4.45 5.72 -24.29
CA PRO A 124 4.21 7.11 -24.66
C PRO A 124 2.93 7.35 -25.47
N GLN A 125 2.60 6.44 -26.39
CA GLN A 125 1.40 6.55 -27.22
C GLN A 125 0.08 6.43 -26.44
N ASP A 126 0.13 5.82 -25.24
CA ASP A 126 -1.06 5.52 -24.44
C ASP A 126 -1.39 6.66 -23.45
N ARG A 127 -0.53 7.66 -23.33
CA ARG A 127 -0.67 8.79 -22.38
C ARG A 127 -2.00 9.51 -22.52
N ALA A 128 -2.32 10.00 -23.72
CA ALA A 128 -3.52 10.80 -23.94
C ALA A 128 -4.82 10.01 -23.68
N LEU A 129 -4.80 8.72 -24.01
CA LEU A 129 -5.92 7.81 -23.72
C LEU A 129 -6.11 7.66 -22.21
N PHE A 130 -5.02 7.41 -21.47
CA PHE A 130 -5.07 7.23 -20.02
C PHE A 130 -5.50 8.53 -19.30
N GLU A 131 -4.94 9.69 -19.67
CA GLU A 131 -5.34 11.00 -19.14
C GLU A 131 -6.85 11.24 -19.34
N ALA A 132 -7.41 10.86 -20.50
CA ALA A 132 -8.84 10.97 -20.78
C ALA A 132 -9.71 10.05 -19.90
N MET A 133 -9.24 8.83 -19.61
CA MET A 133 -9.94 7.91 -18.70
C MET A 133 -9.93 8.43 -17.26
N CYS A 134 -8.78 8.91 -16.79
CA CYS A 134 -8.63 9.52 -15.48
C CYS A 134 -9.54 10.74 -15.31
N ALA A 135 -9.57 11.64 -16.31
CA ALA A 135 -10.46 12.80 -16.32
C ALA A 135 -11.94 12.40 -16.26
N ARG A 136 -12.35 11.36 -17.02
CA ARG A 136 -13.73 10.85 -17.03
C ARG A 136 -14.17 10.33 -15.66
N GLU A 137 -13.31 9.61 -14.95
CA GLU A 137 -13.62 9.06 -13.62
C GLU A 137 -13.27 10.04 -12.48
N CYS A 138 -12.79 11.25 -12.82
CA CYS A 138 -12.38 12.29 -11.88
C CYS A 138 -11.32 11.80 -10.87
N VAL A 139 -10.34 11.03 -11.35
CA VAL A 139 -9.18 10.60 -10.57
C VAL A 139 -7.93 11.34 -11.05
N PRO A 140 -7.11 11.88 -10.15
CA PRO A 140 -5.84 12.48 -10.55
C PRO A 140 -4.86 11.44 -11.09
N CYS A 141 -4.07 11.83 -12.09
CA CYS A 141 -2.90 11.09 -12.54
C CYS A 141 -1.70 12.02 -12.74
N SER A 142 -0.53 11.60 -12.27
CA SER A 142 0.71 12.35 -12.32
C SER A 142 1.78 11.55 -13.07
N PHE A 143 2.30 12.11 -14.16
CA PHE A 143 3.44 11.55 -14.91
C PHE A 143 4.72 12.03 -14.23
N ILE A 144 5.24 11.21 -13.31
CA ILE A 144 6.31 11.62 -12.41
C ILE A 144 7.71 11.35 -12.98
N GLY A 145 7.83 10.57 -14.05
CA GLY A 145 9.13 10.28 -14.63
C GLY A 145 9.08 9.30 -15.78
N GLU A 146 10.26 8.83 -16.19
CA GLU A 146 10.44 7.94 -17.35
C GLU A 146 11.50 6.87 -17.08
N ILE A 147 11.26 5.66 -17.62
CA ILE A 147 12.23 4.57 -17.62
C ILE A 147 13.39 4.91 -18.56
N ASP A 148 14.60 5.05 -18.04
CA ASP A 148 15.75 5.52 -18.81
C ASP A 148 16.77 4.40 -19.15
N GLY A 149 16.62 3.21 -18.56
CA GLY A 149 17.53 2.09 -18.81
C GLY A 149 18.87 2.20 -18.09
N SER A 150 19.02 3.17 -17.17
CA SER A 150 20.28 3.40 -16.44
C SER A 150 20.57 2.37 -15.35
N GLY A 151 19.55 1.63 -14.89
CA GLY A 151 19.63 0.82 -13.67
C GLY A 151 19.67 1.64 -12.38
N LEU A 152 19.55 2.98 -12.47
CA LEU A 152 19.51 3.88 -11.33
C LEU A 152 18.09 4.35 -11.05
N ILE A 153 17.78 4.60 -9.78
CA ILE A 153 16.66 5.45 -9.40
C ILE A 153 17.19 6.83 -9.07
N VAL A 154 16.81 7.82 -9.89
CA VAL A 154 17.18 9.22 -9.70
C VAL A 154 15.92 10.01 -9.39
N VAL A 155 15.90 10.68 -8.24
CA VAL A 155 14.85 11.63 -7.89
C VAL A 155 15.47 13.02 -7.92
N HIS A 156 14.98 13.85 -8.83
CA HIS A 156 15.36 15.25 -8.97
C HIS A 156 14.29 16.15 -8.36
N ASP A 157 14.73 17.27 -7.79
CA ASP A 157 13.86 18.33 -7.30
C ASP A 157 14.06 19.61 -8.12
N SER A 158 13.08 19.91 -8.97
CA SER A 158 13.08 21.13 -9.79
C SER A 158 13.00 22.44 -8.97
N GLN A 159 12.59 22.40 -7.71
CA GLN A 159 12.46 23.59 -6.88
C GLN A 159 13.82 24.17 -6.47
N ASP A 160 14.81 23.34 -6.19
CA ASP A 160 16.16 23.75 -5.77
C ASP A 160 17.31 23.16 -6.62
N GLY A 161 16.97 22.34 -7.62
CA GLY A 161 17.91 21.67 -8.52
C GLY A 161 18.66 20.50 -7.86
N SER A 162 18.23 20.05 -6.68
CA SER A 162 18.89 18.96 -5.96
C SER A 162 18.54 17.59 -6.54
N THR A 163 19.33 16.59 -6.17
CA THR A 163 19.08 15.18 -6.52
C THR A 163 19.12 14.34 -5.24
N PRO A 164 18.06 14.38 -4.42
CA PRO A 164 18.03 13.75 -3.11
C PRO A 164 18.13 12.22 -3.15
N VAL A 165 17.81 11.58 -4.27
CA VAL A 165 17.99 10.15 -4.48
C VAL A 165 18.77 9.91 -5.76
N ASN A 166 19.87 9.17 -5.67
CA ASN A 166 20.64 8.68 -6.81
C ASN A 166 21.27 7.34 -6.40
N LEU A 167 20.53 6.26 -6.61
CA LEU A 167 20.90 4.93 -6.10
C LEU A 167 20.90 3.89 -7.23
N ASN A 168 21.86 2.97 -7.20
CA ASN A 168 21.83 1.80 -8.06
C ASN A 168 20.79 0.81 -7.53
N LEU A 169 19.82 0.45 -8.37
CA LEU A 169 18.71 -0.39 -7.96
C LEU A 169 19.15 -1.81 -7.56
N ASP A 170 20.15 -2.40 -8.21
CA ASP A 170 20.67 -3.72 -7.83
C ASP A 170 21.29 -3.72 -6.43
N GLN A 171 21.79 -2.58 -5.95
CA GLN A 171 22.34 -2.48 -4.59
C GLN A 171 21.24 -2.31 -3.53
N VAL A 172 20.07 -1.81 -3.93
CA VAL A 172 18.96 -1.51 -3.02
C VAL A 172 17.94 -2.64 -2.96
N LEU A 173 17.70 -3.30 -4.10
CA LEU A 173 16.70 -4.35 -4.27
C LEU A 173 17.30 -5.72 -4.60
N GLY A 174 18.63 -5.80 -4.80
CA GLY A 174 19.30 -7.06 -5.09
C GLY A 174 19.35 -8.02 -3.89
N ASP A 175 20.02 -9.15 -4.09
CA ASP A 175 20.01 -10.26 -3.15
C ASP A 175 20.55 -9.89 -1.76
N MET A 176 19.68 -9.94 -0.76
CA MET A 176 20.08 -9.94 0.65
C MET A 176 20.38 -11.36 1.13
N PRO A 177 21.42 -11.58 1.95
CA PRO A 177 21.71 -12.90 2.49
C PRO A 177 20.54 -13.39 3.35
N ALA A 178 20.11 -14.64 3.14
CA ALA A 178 19.04 -15.24 3.91
C ALA A 178 19.42 -15.35 5.39
N LYS A 179 18.56 -14.82 6.27
CA LYS A 179 18.75 -14.92 7.73
C LYS A 179 18.49 -16.36 8.20
N THR A 180 19.44 -16.93 8.93
CA THR A 180 19.27 -18.24 9.59
C THR A 180 18.71 -18.03 11.00
N PHE A 181 17.60 -18.69 11.30
CA PHE A 181 17.01 -18.74 12.64
C PHE A 181 17.35 -20.09 13.27
N VAL A 182 17.91 -20.06 14.49
CA VAL A 182 18.16 -21.25 15.31
C VAL A 182 17.19 -21.16 16.48
N ASP A 183 16.31 -22.16 16.59
CA ASP A 183 15.31 -22.25 17.65
C ASP A 183 15.35 -23.63 18.29
N SER A 184 14.82 -23.76 19.50
CA SER A 184 14.74 -25.02 20.24
C SER A 184 13.29 -25.34 20.60
N HIS A 185 12.92 -26.62 20.43
CA HIS A 185 11.60 -27.06 20.85
C HIS A 185 11.51 -27.08 22.37
N VAL A 186 10.44 -26.50 22.90
CA VAL A 186 10.07 -26.60 24.31
C VAL A 186 8.76 -27.39 24.38
N ASP A 187 8.81 -28.56 25.01
CA ASP A 187 7.61 -29.37 25.23
C ASP A 187 6.60 -28.57 26.06
N PRO A 188 5.36 -28.37 25.56
CA PRO A 188 4.36 -27.61 26.30
C PRO A 188 3.95 -28.38 27.55
N VAL A 189 3.89 -27.68 28.69
CA VAL A 189 3.33 -28.25 29.93
C VAL A 189 1.81 -28.28 29.80
N VAL A 190 1.27 -29.45 29.43
CA VAL A 190 -0.17 -29.69 29.38
C VAL A 190 -0.70 -30.21 30.72
N ARG A 191 -1.90 -29.77 31.09
CA ARG A 191 -2.63 -30.32 32.24
C ARG A 191 -3.90 -30.99 31.72
N PRO A 192 -4.32 -32.13 32.30
CA PRO A 192 -5.64 -32.69 32.01
C PRO A 192 -6.72 -31.63 32.24
N LEU A 193 -7.75 -31.65 31.40
CA LEU A 193 -8.90 -30.78 31.57
C LEU A 193 -9.57 -31.09 32.92
N ASP A 194 -9.56 -30.13 33.82
CA ASP A 194 -10.26 -30.22 35.11
C ASP A 194 -11.59 -29.46 35.03
N ILE A 195 -12.69 -30.21 35.11
CA ILE A 195 -14.04 -29.66 35.02
C ILE A 195 -14.66 -29.68 36.43
N PRO A 196 -15.20 -28.54 36.92
CA PRO A 196 -15.84 -28.52 38.23
C PRO A 196 -16.95 -29.58 38.34
N ALA A 197 -16.92 -30.39 39.39
CA ALA A 197 -17.87 -31.50 39.57
C ALA A 197 -19.35 -31.09 39.57
N HIS A 198 -19.65 -29.83 39.89
CA HIS A 198 -20.99 -29.26 39.91
C HIS A 198 -21.36 -28.53 38.60
N LEU A 199 -20.49 -28.51 37.58
CA LEU A 199 -20.77 -27.88 36.30
C LEU A 199 -21.81 -28.71 35.55
N THR A 200 -23.00 -28.13 35.35
CA THR A 200 -24.02 -28.73 34.49
C THR A 200 -23.77 -28.36 33.03
N VAL A 201 -24.24 -29.19 32.11
CA VAL A 201 -24.21 -28.90 30.67
C VAL A 201 -24.88 -27.55 30.35
N ARG A 202 -25.99 -27.23 31.03
CA ARG A 202 -26.68 -25.95 30.88
C ARG A 202 -25.79 -24.76 31.27
N ALA A 203 -25.16 -24.83 32.44
CA ALA A 203 -24.26 -23.76 32.89
C ALA A 203 -23.02 -23.63 31.99
N ALA A 204 -22.48 -24.74 31.50
CA ALA A 204 -21.38 -24.74 30.53
C ALA A 204 -21.81 -24.06 29.22
N LEU A 205 -22.97 -24.42 28.67
CA LEU A 205 -23.51 -23.84 27.45
C LEU A 205 -23.75 -22.34 27.60
N GLU A 206 -24.33 -21.89 28.73
CA GLU A 206 -24.53 -20.46 29.00
C GLU A 206 -23.22 -19.68 29.04
N ARG A 207 -22.15 -20.26 29.61
CA ARG A 207 -20.82 -19.64 29.61
C ARG A 207 -20.24 -19.60 28.21
N VAL A 208 -20.27 -20.73 27.50
CA VAL A 208 -19.72 -20.86 26.14
C VAL A 208 -20.40 -19.89 25.18
N LEU A 209 -21.73 -19.78 25.18
CA LEU A 209 -22.46 -18.87 24.28
C LEU A 209 -22.23 -17.38 24.59
N ARG A 210 -21.71 -17.03 25.78
CA ARG A 210 -21.33 -15.66 26.16
C ARG A 210 -19.90 -15.30 25.76
N LEU A 211 -19.04 -16.28 25.48
CA LEU A 211 -17.67 -16.01 25.05
C LEU A 211 -17.71 -15.25 23.72
N VAL A 212 -17.00 -14.13 23.62
CA VAL A 212 -16.96 -13.30 22.40
C VAL A 212 -16.46 -14.12 21.20
N ALA A 213 -15.56 -15.07 21.41
CA ALA A 213 -15.10 -16.01 20.39
C ALA A 213 -16.25 -16.87 19.81
N VAL A 214 -17.27 -17.21 20.60
CA VAL A 214 -18.35 -18.14 20.22
C VAL A 214 -19.67 -17.45 19.91
N CYS A 215 -20.01 -16.36 20.62
CA CYS A 215 -21.31 -15.70 20.51
C CYS A 215 -21.62 -15.20 19.09
N SER A 216 -22.88 -14.81 18.84
CA SER A 216 -23.30 -14.28 17.55
C SER A 216 -22.41 -13.12 17.08
N LYS A 217 -21.88 -13.24 15.86
CA LYS A 217 -21.08 -12.19 15.20
C LYS A 217 -21.91 -11.25 14.35
N ARG A 218 -23.23 -11.19 14.57
CA ARG A 218 -24.13 -10.31 13.80
C ARG A 218 -23.65 -8.85 13.79
N PHE A 219 -23.08 -8.38 14.89
CA PHE A 219 -22.52 -7.03 14.99
C PHE A 219 -21.30 -6.76 14.08
N LEU A 220 -20.63 -7.81 13.57
CA LEU A 220 -19.58 -7.70 12.55
C LEU A 220 -20.18 -7.84 11.15
N THR A 221 -21.12 -8.76 10.96
CA THR A 221 -21.60 -9.12 9.63
C THR A 221 -22.61 -8.13 9.07
N THR A 222 -23.45 -7.48 9.89
CA THR A 222 -24.49 -6.56 9.39
C THR A 222 -24.03 -5.11 9.20
N LYS A 223 -22.79 -4.78 9.56
CA LYS A 223 -22.21 -3.45 9.38
C LYS A 223 -21.67 -3.21 7.96
N VAL A 224 -21.42 -4.29 7.23
CA VAL A 224 -20.89 -4.26 5.86
C VAL A 224 -21.94 -4.75 4.88
N ASP A 225 -21.93 -4.16 3.68
CA ASP A 225 -22.72 -4.65 2.56
C ASP A 225 -22.28 -6.08 2.20
N ARG A 226 -23.23 -6.94 1.80
CA ARG A 226 -22.99 -8.36 1.46
C ARG A 226 -23.65 -8.76 0.14
N SER A 227 -24.04 -7.79 -0.68
CA SER A 227 -24.88 -7.99 -1.86
C SER A 227 -24.49 -7.12 -3.05
N VAL A 228 -23.63 -6.11 -2.85
CA VAL A 228 -23.02 -5.36 -3.94
C VAL A 228 -22.38 -6.33 -4.93
N THR A 229 -22.53 -6.04 -6.23
CA THR A 229 -22.34 -6.92 -7.41
C THR A 229 -23.52 -7.82 -7.80
N GLY A 230 -24.39 -8.20 -6.87
CA GLY A 230 -25.52 -9.11 -7.16
C GLY A 230 -25.11 -10.57 -7.38
N LEU A 231 -23.88 -10.95 -7.04
CA LEU A 231 -23.30 -12.28 -7.28
C LEU A 231 -23.17 -13.15 -6.01
N VAL A 232 -23.66 -12.68 -4.86
CA VAL A 232 -23.61 -13.42 -3.58
C VAL A 232 -24.83 -14.34 -3.47
N ALA A 233 -24.60 -15.66 -3.41
CA ALA A 233 -25.62 -16.71 -3.33
C ALA A 233 -25.50 -17.53 -2.03
#